data_AF-A0A820I1R4-F1
#
_entry.id   AF-A0A820I1R4-F1
#
_cell.length_a   1.000
_cell.length_b   1.000
_cell.length_c   1.000
_cell.angle_alpha   90.00
_cell.angle_beta   90.00
_cell.angle_gamma   90.00
#
_symmetry.space_group_name_H-M   'P 1'
#
loop_
_entity.id
_entity.type
_entity.pdbx_description
1 polymer ?
#
loop_
_entity_poly.entity_id
_entity_poly.type
_entity_poly.pdbx_seq_one_letter_code
_entity_poly.pdbx_strand_id
1 'polypeptide(L)'
;VGLFITMNPGYAGRTELPGNLKALFRPCAMVVPDIEMICEIMLVTSGFKDGKLLSCKFITLYNLCKELLSKQHHYDWSLRAVTSVLVVASALRRADPNRSEREFLMRALRNFNIPKIVHNNLPIFMGFLGDLFPALDVPCKHDLKFEEEVKRAALDLKLQSKDAFILKVLQWKYD
;
A
#
# COMPACT_ATOMS: atom_id res chain seq x y z
N VAL A 1 12.42 -36.72 -4.90
CA VAL A 1 12.71 -35.47 -4.18
C VAL A 1 13.01 -34.39 -5.21
N GLY A 2 12.38 -33.21 -5.13
CA GLY A 2 12.66 -32.07 -6.00
C GLY A 2 13.34 -30.96 -5.21
N LEU A 3 14.39 -30.35 -5.76
CA LEU A 3 15.13 -29.25 -5.13
C LEU A 3 14.98 -27.99 -5.99
N PHE A 4 14.63 -26.88 -5.33
CA PHE A 4 14.49 -25.58 -5.96
C PHE A 4 15.28 -24.55 -5.16
N ILE A 5 15.92 -23.62 -5.86
CA ILE A 5 16.65 -22.51 -5.28
C ILE A 5 16.16 -21.20 -5.88
N THR A 6 16.17 -20.14 -5.10
CA THR A 6 15.96 -18.78 -5.59
C THR A 6 17.25 -17.99 -5.39
N MET A 7 17.62 -17.21 -6.41
CA MET A 7 18.78 -16.33 -6.36
C MET A 7 18.36 -14.93 -6.80
N ASN A 8 18.88 -13.90 -6.13
CA ASN A 8 18.74 -12.51 -6.54
C ASN A 8 20.15 -12.00 -6.89
N PRO A 9 20.57 -12.09 -8.17
CA PRO A 9 21.91 -11.70 -8.59
C PRO A 9 22.21 -10.25 -8.21
N GLY A 10 23.42 -9.97 -7.70
CA GLY A 10 23.83 -8.63 -7.31
C GLY A 10 23.19 -8.07 -6.03
N TYR A 11 22.41 -8.87 -5.28
CA TYR A 11 21.89 -8.43 -3.99
C TYR A 11 23.01 -8.34 -2.95
N ALA A 12 23.24 -7.13 -2.44
CA ALA A 12 24.33 -6.85 -1.51
C ALA A 12 24.29 -7.75 -0.26
N GLY A 13 25.47 -8.16 0.23
CA GLY A 13 25.61 -8.99 1.42
C GLY A 13 25.31 -10.48 1.21
N ARG A 14 25.15 -10.95 -0.03
CA ARG A 14 25.00 -12.37 -0.37
C ARG A 14 26.15 -12.85 -1.25
N THR A 15 26.67 -14.03 -0.95
CA THR A 15 27.65 -14.72 -1.82
C THR A 15 26.91 -15.35 -3.00
N GLU A 16 27.43 -15.16 -4.21
CA GLU A 16 26.88 -15.83 -5.37
C GLU A 16 27.08 -17.35 -5.30
N LEU A 17 26.12 -18.08 -5.86
CA LEU A 17 26.24 -19.53 -5.99
C LEU A 17 27.41 -19.89 -6.93
N PRO A 18 28.33 -20.79 -6.55
CA PRO A 18 29.41 -21.27 -7.41
C PRO A 18 28.90 -21.81 -8.76
N GLY A 19 29.68 -21.62 -9.83
CA GLY A 19 29.28 -21.97 -11.18
C GLY A 19 28.95 -23.46 -11.38
N ASN A 20 29.72 -24.35 -10.74
CA ASN A 20 29.47 -25.79 -10.75
C ASN A 20 28.12 -26.17 -10.13
N LEU A 21 27.69 -25.46 -9.08
CA LEU A 21 26.37 -25.66 -8.48
C LEU A 21 25.27 -25.03 -9.32
N LYS A 22 25.48 -23.82 -9.87
CA LYS A 22 24.54 -23.15 -10.79
C LYS A 22 24.21 -24.06 -11.99
N ALA A 23 25.19 -24.78 -12.54
CA ALA A 23 25.02 -25.69 -13.67
C ALA A 23 24.10 -26.88 -13.39
N LEU A 24 23.86 -27.23 -12.13
CA LEU A 24 22.93 -28.30 -11.73
C LEU A 24 21.46 -27.88 -11.80
N PHE A 25 21.18 -26.58 -11.94
CA PHE A 25 19.82 -26.04 -11.94
C PHE A 25 19.46 -25.46 -13.32
N ARG A 26 18.17 -25.52 -13.65
CA ARG A 26 17.61 -24.81 -14.81
C ARG A 26 17.27 -23.38 -14.40
N PRO A 27 17.84 -22.34 -15.05
CA PRO A 27 17.52 -20.96 -14.72
C PRO A 27 16.10 -20.60 -15.20
N CYS A 28 15.39 -19.84 -14.38
CA CYS A 28 14.11 -19.23 -14.74
C CYS A 28 14.15 -17.76 -14.30
N ALA A 29 14.01 -16.84 -15.25
CA ALA A 29 14.05 -15.41 -14.99
C ALA A 29 12.67 -14.91 -14.58
N MET A 30 12.57 -14.34 -13.37
CA MET A 30 11.34 -13.81 -12.79
C MET A 30 11.44 -12.28 -12.63
N VAL A 31 11.63 -11.56 -13.74
CA VAL A 31 12.03 -10.14 -13.72
C VAL A 31 10.84 -9.18 -13.55
N VAL A 32 9.77 -9.37 -14.33
CA VAL A 32 8.64 -8.45 -14.37
C VAL A 32 7.34 -9.24 -14.21
N PRO A 33 6.62 -9.10 -13.08
CA PRO A 33 5.29 -9.66 -12.91
C PRO A 33 4.24 -8.79 -13.62
N ASP A 34 3.12 -9.41 -14.02
CA ASP A 34 1.92 -8.70 -14.47
C ASP A 34 1.12 -8.22 -13.25
N ILE A 35 1.46 -7.02 -12.77
CA ILE A 35 0.88 -6.45 -11.53
C ILE A 35 -0.61 -6.09 -11.74
N GLU A 36 -0.99 -5.67 -12.95
CA GLU A 36 -2.37 -5.28 -13.25
C GLU A 36 -3.30 -6.49 -13.21
N MET A 37 -2.91 -7.59 -13.86
CA MET A 37 -3.66 -8.83 -13.82
C MET A 37 -3.77 -9.38 -12.39
N ILE A 38 -2.68 -9.35 -11.61
CA ILE A 38 -2.70 -9.78 -10.21
C ILE A 38 -3.66 -8.90 -9.39
N CYS A 39 -3.61 -7.57 -9.59
CA CYS A 39 -4.47 -6.62 -8.90
C CYS A 39 -5.96 -6.89 -9.20
N GLU A 40 -6.30 -7.10 -10.48
CA GLU A 40 -7.66 -7.45 -10.91
C GLU A 40 -8.14 -8.74 -10.24
N ILE A 41 -7.36 -9.82 -10.31
CA ILE A 41 -7.72 -11.11 -9.72
C ILE A 41 -7.93 -10.97 -8.21
N MET A 42 -7.05 -10.26 -7.51
CA MET A 42 -7.18 -10.06 -6.06
C MET A 42 -8.44 -9.27 -5.68
N LEU A 43 -8.82 -8.26 -6.46
CA LEU A 43 -10.05 -7.50 -6.25
C LEU A 43 -11.28 -8.38 -6.52
N VAL A 44 -11.34 -9.06 -7.66
CA VAL A 44 -12.48 -9.91 -8.04
C VAL A 44 -12.68 -11.04 -7.05
N THR A 45 -11.61 -11.74 -6.65
CA THR A 45 -11.68 -12.82 -5.64
C THR A 45 -12.05 -12.32 -4.25
N SER A 46 -11.82 -11.04 -3.96
CA SER A 46 -12.26 -10.38 -2.73
C SER A 46 -13.69 -9.84 -2.81
N GLY A 47 -14.39 -10.08 -3.93
CA GLY A 47 -15.78 -9.78 -4.17
C GLY A 47 -16.06 -8.38 -4.73
N PHE A 48 -15.03 -7.69 -5.22
CA PHE A 48 -15.22 -6.43 -5.95
C PHE A 48 -15.81 -6.73 -7.33
N LYS A 49 -16.99 -6.20 -7.62
CA LYS A 49 -17.66 -6.35 -8.92
C LYS A 49 -16.96 -5.55 -10.02
N ASP A 50 -16.48 -4.35 -9.69
CA ASP A 50 -15.77 -3.47 -10.62
C ASP A 50 -14.24 -3.72 -10.63
N GLY A 51 -13.81 -4.94 -10.29
CA GLY A 51 -12.40 -5.28 -10.06
C GLY A 51 -11.45 -4.86 -11.19
N LYS A 52 -11.85 -5.03 -12.45
CA LYS A 52 -11.08 -4.62 -13.63
C LYS A 52 -10.90 -3.10 -13.73
N LEU A 53 -11.96 -2.33 -13.52
CA LEU A 53 -11.87 -0.86 -13.56
C LEU A 53 -11.02 -0.34 -12.40
N LEU A 54 -11.19 -0.92 -11.22
CA LEU A 54 -10.51 -0.55 -10.01
C LEU A 54 -9.01 -0.91 -10.04
N SER A 55 -8.64 -2.04 -10.65
CA SER A 55 -7.24 -2.41 -10.84
C SER A 55 -6.53 -1.43 -11.77
N CYS A 56 -7.13 -1.06 -12.91
CA CYS A 56 -6.56 -0.04 -13.79
C CYS A 56 -6.28 1.26 -13.01
N LYS A 57 -7.27 1.77 -12.24
CA LYS A 57 -7.10 2.98 -11.42
C LYS A 57 -5.97 2.84 -10.40
N PHE A 58 -5.86 1.70 -9.73
CA PHE A 58 -4.77 1.42 -8.79
C PHE A 58 -3.42 1.56 -9.49
N ILE A 59 -3.22 0.83 -10.59
CA ILE A 59 -1.95 0.77 -11.29
C ILE A 59 -1.60 2.13 -11.89
N THR A 60 -2.57 2.85 -12.46
CA THR A 60 -2.38 4.22 -12.93
C THR A 60 -1.90 5.13 -11.80
N LEU A 61 -2.50 5.09 -10.61
CA LEU A 61 -2.03 5.90 -9.47
C LEU A 61 -0.57 5.59 -9.12
N TYR A 62 -0.22 4.31 -9.01
CA TYR A 62 1.14 3.89 -8.62
C TYR A 62 2.18 4.27 -9.68
N ASN A 63 1.83 4.17 -10.96
CA ASN A 63 2.69 4.61 -12.06
C ASN A 63 2.89 6.14 -12.02
N LEU A 64 1.82 6.91 -11.87
CA LEU A 64 1.91 8.37 -11.71
C LEU A 64 2.77 8.74 -10.50
N CYS A 65 2.59 8.06 -9.37
CA CYS A 65 3.39 8.34 -8.17
C CYS A 65 4.88 8.01 -8.38
N LYS A 66 5.18 6.90 -9.04
CA LYS A 66 6.56 6.49 -9.35
C LYS A 66 7.26 7.48 -10.29
N GLU A 67 6.52 8.03 -11.25
CA GLU A 67 7.06 8.94 -12.28
C GLU A 67 7.17 10.38 -11.79
N LEU A 68 6.13 10.88 -11.10
CA LEU A 68 5.95 12.31 -10.85
C LEU A 68 6.29 12.76 -9.42
N LEU A 69 6.33 11.84 -8.44
CA LEU A 69 6.80 12.21 -7.10
C LEU A 69 8.32 12.27 -7.06
N SER A 70 8.84 13.10 -6.14
CA SER A 70 10.29 13.15 -5.91
C SER A 70 10.86 11.78 -5.53
N LYS A 71 12.09 11.49 -5.98
CA LYS A 71 12.74 10.20 -5.73
C LYS A 71 13.14 10.10 -4.25
N GLN A 72 12.49 9.20 -3.53
CA GLN A 72 12.78 8.90 -2.14
C GLN A 72 13.18 7.43 -2.00
N HIS A 73 14.20 7.14 -1.19
CA HIS A 73 14.67 5.75 -0.99
C HIS A 73 13.64 4.84 -0.31
N HIS A 74 12.74 5.41 0.49
CA HIS A 74 11.74 4.66 1.25
C HIS A 74 10.41 4.47 0.50
N TYR A 75 10.26 5.01 -0.72
CA TYR A 75 9.07 4.78 -1.52
C TYR A 75 9.06 3.37 -2.07
N ASP A 76 7.96 2.65 -1.84
CA ASP A 76 7.76 1.28 -2.31
C ASP A 76 6.50 1.19 -3.16
N TRP A 77 6.70 0.99 -4.46
CA TRP A 77 5.66 0.77 -5.47
C TRP A 77 5.68 -0.69 -5.99
N SER A 78 6.31 -1.61 -5.24
CA SER A 78 6.45 -3.02 -5.64
C SER A 78 5.14 -3.79 -5.51
N LEU A 79 5.13 -5.02 -6.05
CA LEU A 79 4.01 -5.95 -5.88
C LEU A 79 3.67 -6.22 -4.40
N ARG A 80 4.66 -6.15 -3.50
CA ARG A 80 4.42 -6.28 -2.05
C ARG A 80 3.58 -5.11 -1.51
N ALA A 81 3.88 -3.88 -1.93
CA ALA A 81 3.07 -2.73 -1.56
C ALA A 81 1.64 -2.83 -2.13
N VAL A 82 1.51 -3.28 -3.39
CA VAL A 82 0.21 -3.50 -4.05
C VAL A 82 -0.63 -4.52 -3.26
N THR A 83 -0.07 -5.70 -3.00
CA THR A 83 -0.77 -6.78 -2.28
C THR A 83 -1.22 -6.33 -0.89
N SER A 84 -0.38 -5.60 -0.14
CA SER A 84 -0.76 -5.06 1.18
C SER A 84 -1.97 -4.12 1.11
N VAL A 85 -2.02 -3.19 0.15
CA VAL A 85 -3.18 -2.29 0.00
C VAL A 85 -4.44 -3.08 -0.34
N LEU A 86 -4.35 -4.05 -1.25
CA LEU A 86 -5.49 -4.85 -1.67
C LEU A 86 -6.06 -5.71 -0.53
N VAL A 87 -5.21 -6.25 0.34
CA VAL A 87 -5.65 -6.95 1.57
C VAL A 87 -6.45 -6.02 2.48
N VAL A 88 -5.98 -4.79 2.67
CA VAL A 88 -6.69 -3.77 3.47
C VAL A 88 -8.03 -3.39 2.83
N ALA A 89 -8.05 -3.10 1.52
CA ALA A 89 -9.27 -2.79 0.79
C ALA A 89 -10.32 -3.91 0.92
N SER A 90 -9.86 -5.16 0.83
CA SER A 90 -10.70 -6.35 0.97
C SER A 90 -11.27 -6.51 2.38
N ALA A 91 -10.48 -6.19 3.41
CA ALA A 91 -10.95 -6.17 4.80
C ALA A 91 -12.00 -5.08 5.02
N LEU A 92 -11.80 -3.88 4.47
CA LEU A 92 -12.77 -2.79 4.55
C LEU A 92 -14.12 -3.16 3.89
N ARG A 93 -14.07 -3.78 2.70
CA ARG A 93 -15.27 -4.26 2.01
C ARG A 93 -16.04 -5.29 2.84
N ARG A 94 -15.35 -6.27 3.42
CA ARG A 94 -16.00 -7.28 4.27
C ARG A 94 -16.65 -6.68 5.51
N ALA A 95 -16.06 -5.62 6.07
CA ALA A 95 -16.60 -4.94 7.24
C ALA A 95 -17.87 -4.13 6.95
N ASP A 96 -18.09 -3.69 5.70
CA ASP A 96 -19.24 -2.88 5.30
C ASP A 96 -19.70 -3.21 3.86
N PRO A 97 -20.38 -4.34 3.62
CA PRO A 97 -20.67 -4.80 2.26
C PRO A 97 -21.58 -3.88 1.42
N ASN A 98 -22.26 -2.91 2.04
CA ASN A 98 -23.26 -2.07 1.38
C ASN A 98 -22.68 -0.75 0.83
N ARG A 99 -21.43 -0.43 1.17
CA ARG A 99 -20.78 0.81 0.70
C ARG A 99 -20.19 0.65 -0.69
N SER A 100 -19.90 1.79 -1.32
CA SER A 100 -19.27 1.84 -2.64
C SER A 100 -17.87 1.20 -2.64
N GLU A 101 -17.65 0.27 -3.56
CA GLU A 101 -16.35 -0.38 -3.79
C GLU A 101 -15.22 0.62 -4.08
N ARG A 102 -15.56 1.71 -4.79
CA ARG A 102 -14.65 2.82 -5.08
C ARG A 102 -14.16 3.50 -3.79
N GLU A 103 -15.02 3.64 -2.79
CA GLU A 103 -14.64 4.24 -1.50
C GLU A 103 -13.67 3.35 -0.73
N PHE A 104 -13.85 2.03 -0.76
CA PHE A 104 -12.93 1.11 -0.10
C PHE A 104 -11.54 1.18 -0.69
N LEU A 105 -11.43 1.16 -2.03
CA LEU A 105 -10.13 1.22 -2.67
C LEU A 105 -9.46 2.58 -2.45
N MET A 106 -10.17 3.68 -2.67
CA MET A 106 -9.64 5.04 -2.45
C MET A 106 -9.15 5.21 -1.02
N ARG A 107 -9.94 4.74 -0.03
CA ARG A 107 -9.58 4.82 1.39
C ARG A 107 -8.34 4.00 1.72
N ALA A 108 -8.25 2.78 1.21
CA ALA A 108 -7.09 1.91 1.42
C ALA A 108 -5.83 2.55 0.81
N LEU A 109 -5.91 3.04 -0.44
CA LEU A 109 -4.81 3.73 -1.12
C LEU A 109 -4.38 4.97 -0.34
N ARG A 110 -5.31 5.80 0.10
CA ARG A 110 -5.03 7.02 0.86
C ARG A 110 -4.34 6.70 2.18
N ASN A 111 -4.98 5.87 3.01
CA ASN A 111 -4.50 5.61 4.37
C ASN A 111 -3.16 4.89 4.37
N PHE A 112 -2.94 3.94 3.45
CA PHE A 112 -1.68 3.19 3.37
C PHE A 112 -0.49 4.04 2.90
N ASN A 113 -0.74 5.06 2.08
CA ASN A 113 0.33 5.84 1.44
C ASN A 113 0.61 7.17 2.13
N ILE A 114 -0.38 7.86 2.70
CA ILE A 114 -0.17 9.16 3.39
C ILE A 114 0.96 9.12 4.43
N PRO A 115 1.08 8.10 5.31
CA PRO A 115 2.13 8.08 6.32
C PRO A 115 3.55 8.02 5.74
N LYS A 116 3.69 7.51 4.51
CA LYS A 116 4.96 7.29 3.81
C LYS A 116 5.33 8.44 2.88
N ILE A 117 4.34 9.22 2.42
CA ILE A 117 4.56 10.31 1.47
C ILE A 117 5.14 11.53 2.20
N VAL A 118 6.24 12.08 1.67
CA VAL A 118 6.83 13.31 2.20
C VAL A 118 5.88 14.50 1.99
N HIS A 119 5.89 15.45 2.92
CA HIS A 119 4.93 16.57 2.95
C HIS A 119 4.78 17.31 1.61
N ASN A 120 5.89 17.61 0.92
CA ASN A 120 5.87 18.34 -0.36
C ASN A 120 5.21 17.57 -1.51
N ASN A 121 5.17 16.23 -1.41
CA ASN A 121 4.55 15.36 -2.41
C ASN A 121 3.06 15.10 -2.10
N LEU A 122 2.59 15.45 -0.90
CA LEU A 122 1.23 15.15 -0.45
C LEU A 122 0.15 15.84 -1.31
N PRO A 123 0.26 17.13 -1.69
CA PRO A 123 -0.72 17.76 -2.58
C PRO A 123 -0.80 17.08 -3.95
N ILE A 124 0.35 16.66 -4.49
CA ILE A 124 0.45 15.98 -5.79
C ILE A 124 -0.25 14.62 -5.73
N PHE A 125 0.04 13.83 -4.70
CA PHE A 125 -0.62 12.54 -4.47
C PHE A 125 -2.14 12.67 -4.31
N MET A 126 -2.59 13.64 -3.51
CA MET A 126 -4.02 13.89 -3.31
C MET A 126 -4.69 14.37 -4.60
N GLY A 127 -3.99 15.14 -5.44
CA GLY A 127 -4.44 15.50 -6.78
C GLY A 127 -4.69 14.28 -7.66
N PHE A 128 -3.69 13.38 -7.80
CA PHE A 128 -3.86 12.14 -8.56
C PHE A 128 -5.00 11.27 -8.03
N LEU A 129 -5.13 11.18 -6.70
CA LEU A 129 -6.21 10.42 -6.08
C LEU A 129 -7.58 11.03 -6.40
N GLY A 130 -7.70 12.36 -6.35
CA GLY A 130 -8.91 13.10 -6.71
C GLY A 130 -9.30 12.94 -8.17
N ASP A 131 -8.33 12.99 -9.08
CA ASP A 131 -8.54 12.80 -10.53
C ASP A 131 -9.02 11.38 -10.86
N LEU A 132 -8.47 10.37 -10.17
CA LEU A 132 -8.85 8.97 -10.38
C LEU A 132 -10.16 8.58 -9.67
N PHE A 133 -10.52 9.27 -8.59
CA PHE A 133 -11.72 9.03 -7.79
C PHE A 133 -12.55 10.31 -7.63
N PRO A 134 -13.09 10.86 -8.74
CA PRO A 134 -13.80 12.13 -8.70
C PRO A 134 -15.11 12.01 -7.91
N ALA A 135 -15.51 13.12 -7.26
CA ALA A 135 -16.74 13.25 -6.48
C ALA A 135 -16.88 12.27 -5.29
N LEU A 136 -15.77 11.71 -4.81
CA LEU A 136 -15.72 10.85 -3.63
C LEU A 136 -15.08 11.60 -2.46
N ASP A 137 -15.91 12.17 -1.59
CA ASP A 137 -15.44 12.66 -0.29
C ASP A 137 -15.53 11.53 0.74
N VAL A 138 -14.40 10.84 0.94
CA VAL A 138 -14.32 9.75 1.92
C VAL A 138 -13.81 10.32 3.24
N PRO A 139 -14.64 10.50 4.27
CA PRO A 139 -14.18 11.02 5.54
C PRO A 139 -13.17 10.07 6.19
N CYS A 140 -12.20 10.64 6.91
CA CYS A 140 -11.31 9.84 7.73
C CYS A 140 -12.13 9.21 8.87
N LYS A 141 -11.91 7.94 9.18
CA LYS A 141 -12.60 7.30 10.31
C LYS A 141 -11.87 7.72 11.59
N HIS A 142 -12.44 8.68 12.29
CA HIS A 142 -11.97 9.09 13.61
C HIS A 142 -12.55 8.16 14.66
N ASP A 143 -11.68 7.37 15.30
CA ASP A 143 -12.03 6.67 16.52
C ASP A 143 -11.89 7.66 17.68
N LEU A 144 -12.96 8.43 17.93
CA LEU A 144 -12.97 9.52 18.91
C LEU A 144 -12.59 9.03 20.31
N LYS A 145 -13.03 7.81 20.68
CA LYS A 145 -12.68 7.20 21.98
C LYS A 145 -11.18 6.98 22.08
N PHE A 146 -10.58 6.39 21.05
CA PHE A 146 -9.14 6.17 21.02
C PHE A 146 -8.35 7.48 20.98
N GLU A 147 -8.84 8.50 20.26
CA GLU A 147 -8.22 9.82 20.25
C GLU A 147 -8.18 10.46 21.66
N GLU A 148 -9.27 10.35 22.42
CA GLU A 148 -9.34 10.81 23.81
C GLU A 148 -8.39 10.03 24.73
N GLU A 149 -8.30 8.70 24.57
CA GLU A 149 -7.36 7.86 25.32
C GLU A 149 -5.90 8.23 25.04
N VAL A 150 -5.55 8.48 23.78
CA VAL A 150 -4.20 8.93 23.40
C VAL A 150 -3.88 10.29 24.02
N LYS A 151 -4.83 11.24 24.00
CA LYS A 151 -4.67 12.55 24.65
C LYS A 151 -4.43 12.39 26.16
N ARG A 152 -5.22 11.54 26.83
CA ARG A 152 -5.08 11.29 28.27
C ARG A 152 -3.72 10.64 28.59
N ALA A 153 -3.35 9.60 27.88
CA ALA A 153 -2.06 8.92 28.06
C ALA A 153 -0.86 9.85 27.83
N ALA A 154 -0.94 10.76 26.85
CA ALA A 154 0.10 11.75 26.62
C ALA A 154 0.25 12.72 27.81
N LEU A 155 -0.87 13.15 28.40
CA LEU A 155 -0.87 14.01 29.60
C LEU A 155 -0.30 13.29 30.82
N ASP A 156 -0.69 12.03 31.04
CA ASP A 156 -0.18 11.20 32.15
C ASP A 156 1.34 10.99 32.05
N LEU A 157 1.85 10.86 30.82
CA LEU A 157 3.29 10.79 30.52
C LEU A 157 3.99 12.15 30.50
N LYS A 158 3.27 13.25 30.80
CA LYS A 158 3.78 14.63 30.79
C LYS A 158 4.34 15.07 29.42
N LEU A 159 3.76 14.55 28.34
CA LEU A 159 4.08 14.91 26.95
C LEU A 159 3.16 16.01 26.42
N GLN A 160 3.59 16.70 25.35
CA GLN A 160 2.75 17.67 24.64
C GLN A 160 1.82 16.95 23.64
N SER A 161 0.52 17.00 23.89
CA SER A 161 -0.52 16.42 23.02
C SER A 161 -0.83 17.31 21.80
N LYS A 162 0.14 17.51 20.91
CA LYS A 162 -0.09 18.24 19.64
C LYS A 162 -0.93 17.40 18.67
N ASP A 163 -1.76 18.05 17.84
CA ASP A 163 -2.62 17.34 16.88
C ASP A 163 -1.83 16.48 15.89
N ALA A 164 -0.67 16.95 15.44
CA ALA A 164 0.22 16.16 14.57
C ALA A 164 0.74 14.88 15.24
N PHE A 165 0.99 14.92 16.56
CA PHE A 165 1.40 13.75 17.34
C PHE A 165 0.26 12.75 17.42
N ILE A 166 -0.95 13.21 17.75
CA ILE A 166 -2.14 12.38 17.86
C ILE A 166 -2.46 11.74 16.51
N LEU A 167 -2.43 12.51 15.42
CA LEU A 167 -2.64 12.02 14.06
C LEU A 167 -1.65 10.89 13.71
N LYS A 168 -0.38 11.00 14.11
CA LYS A 168 0.62 9.96 13.89
C LYS A 168 0.33 8.68 14.68
N VAL A 169 -0.11 8.80 15.92
CA VAL A 169 -0.54 7.64 16.73
C VAL A 169 -1.79 6.98 16.12
N LEU A 170 -2.74 7.77 15.65
CA LEU A 170 -3.93 7.27 14.95
C LEU A 170 -3.56 6.53 13.66
N GLN A 171 -2.65 7.08 12.85
CA GLN A 171 -2.15 6.43 11.64
C GLN A 171 -1.52 5.07 11.97
N TRP A 172 -0.71 5.00 13.03
CA TRP A 172 -0.03 3.77 13.43
C TRP A 172 -0.97 2.63 13.84
N LYS A 173 -2.16 2.92 14.37
CA LYS A 173 -3.17 1.90 14.71
C LYS A 173 -3.76 1.19 13.48
N TYR A 174 -3.76 1.85 12.32
CA TYR A 174 -4.41 1.37 11.09
C TYR A 174 -3.43 0.93 10.01
N ASP A 175 -2.12 1.00 10.26
CA ASP A 175 -1.06 0.37 9.47
C ASP A 175 -0.90 -1.12 9.83
#